data_AF-A0A0N4Z0R9-F1
#
_entry.id   AF-A0A0N4Z0R9-F1
#
_cell.length_a   1.000
_cell.length_b   1.000
_cell.length_c   1.000
_cell.angle_alpha   90.00
_cell.angle_beta   90.00
_cell.angle_gamma   90.00
#
_symmetry.space_group_name_H-M   'P 1'
#
loop_
_entity.id
_entity.type
_entity.pdbx_description
1 polymer ?
#
loop_
_entity_poly.entity_id
_entity_poly.type
_entity_poly.pdbx_seq_one_letter_code
_entity_poly.pdbx_strand_id
1 'polypeptide(L)'
;MKDEGFANTDNEPSNFYLRTEKFFAAKGVVFDKQDKNMYKMVKPHFSKEFKYPDDIAGKKIRVFPFCAIEIDFIPPAIHTMDVEIYIEETNEKTGQIKKIDLCSFNIAGSYMQKLIGGTILIFFAFVFSALTIILPFKAMANSCVDSNVNMIAVIICVLGLICLPVGSIIINSSLGMFLSDTGLSEETLIKYGLPRPKFSSSMITGVVLLIIQFVGSIFFNVVAAIFRDRELKKIRGQLAKMEEEDSNNVGENKKYKDKNH
;
A
#
# COMPACT_ATOMS: atom_id res chain seq x y z
N MET A 1 32.22 5.91 -21.64
CA MET A 1 32.12 5.66 -20.18
C MET A 1 30.83 4.91 -19.99
N LYS A 2 30.87 3.72 -19.37
CA LYS A 2 29.70 2.84 -19.22
C LYS A 2 28.76 3.46 -18.19
N ASP A 3 27.49 3.58 -18.56
CA ASP A 3 26.38 3.99 -17.71
C ASP A 3 26.15 2.98 -16.58
N GLU A 4 26.89 3.12 -15.48
CA GLU A 4 26.70 2.29 -14.28
C GLU A 4 25.60 2.83 -13.34
N GLY A 5 24.84 3.83 -13.78
CA GLY A 5 23.62 4.31 -13.09
C GLY A 5 22.31 3.67 -13.58
N PHE A 6 22.35 2.96 -14.71
CA PHE A 6 21.21 2.25 -15.31
C PHE A 6 21.56 0.77 -15.50
N ALA A 7 22.05 0.12 -14.44
CA ALA A 7 22.05 -1.33 -14.42
C ALA A 7 20.61 -1.82 -14.24
N ASN A 8 20.01 -2.22 -15.36
CA ASN A 8 18.96 -3.22 -15.52
C ASN A 8 18.39 -3.79 -14.21
N THR A 9 17.33 -3.16 -13.73
CA THR A 9 16.12 -3.91 -13.38
C THR A 9 15.03 -3.46 -14.34
N ASP A 10 15.01 -4.09 -15.52
CA ASP A 10 13.84 -4.11 -16.37
C ASP A 10 12.63 -4.57 -15.53
N ASN A 11 11.78 -3.62 -15.12
CA ASN A 11 10.33 -3.67 -15.35
C ASN A 11 9.49 -2.72 -14.48
N GLU A 12 10.04 -1.94 -13.56
CA GLU A 12 9.25 -0.92 -12.86
C GLU A 12 9.97 0.43 -12.93
N PRO A 13 9.51 1.39 -13.75
CA PRO A 13 9.96 2.76 -13.54
C PRO A 13 9.59 3.10 -12.10
N SER A 14 10.53 3.70 -11.35
CA SER A 14 10.15 4.34 -10.10
C SER A 14 8.92 5.19 -10.38
N ASN A 15 7.88 4.90 -9.61
CA ASN A 15 6.51 5.38 -9.80
C ASN A 15 6.39 6.91 -9.93
N PHE A 16 7.44 7.67 -9.65
CA PHE A 16 7.41 9.12 -9.48
C PHE A 16 8.49 9.88 -10.28
N TYR A 17 9.43 9.19 -10.93
CA TYR A 17 10.53 9.84 -11.68
C TYR A 17 10.31 9.79 -13.19
N LEU A 18 10.71 10.86 -13.88
CA LEU A 18 10.74 10.92 -15.35
C LEU A 18 11.79 9.97 -15.91
N ARG A 19 11.47 9.36 -17.05
CA ARG A 19 12.49 8.81 -17.94
C ARG A 19 13.08 9.96 -18.74
N THR A 20 14.11 10.58 -18.19
CA THR A 20 14.76 11.79 -18.70
C THR A 20 14.96 11.75 -20.21
N GLU A 21 15.62 10.74 -20.78
CA GLU A 21 15.82 10.65 -22.24
C GLU A 21 14.53 10.76 -23.06
N LYS A 22 13.48 10.02 -22.68
CA LYS A 22 12.18 10.02 -23.38
C LYS A 22 11.44 11.34 -23.19
N PHE A 23 11.50 11.90 -22.00
CA PHE A 23 10.86 13.17 -21.67
C PHE A 23 11.42 14.33 -22.49
N PHE A 24 12.74 14.46 -22.55
CA PHE A 24 13.37 15.53 -23.33
C PHE A 24 13.25 15.29 -24.84
N ALA A 25 13.33 14.05 -25.31
CA ALA A 25 13.03 13.70 -26.71
C ALA A 25 11.59 14.09 -27.11
N ALA A 26 10.68 14.11 -26.15
CA ALA A 26 9.29 14.54 -26.32
C ALA A 26 9.08 16.06 -26.18
N LYS A 27 10.15 16.88 -26.27
CA LYS A 27 10.11 18.34 -26.05
C LYS A 27 9.73 18.73 -24.61
N GLY A 28 10.06 17.87 -23.66
CA GLY A 28 10.01 18.19 -22.25
C GLY A 28 11.01 19.28 -21.89
N VAL A 29 10.58 20.17 -20.98
CA VAL A 29 11.39 21.27 -20.45
C VAL A 29 11.33 21.21 -18.93
N VAL A 30 12.49 21.41 -18.31
CA VAL A 30 12.62 21.55 -16.85
C VAL A 30 13.22 22.92 -16.59
N PHE A 31 12.53 23.73 -15.79
CA PHE A 31 12.97 25.06 -15.42
C PHE A 31 13.25 25.10 -13.92
N ASP A 32 14.49 25.40 -13.57
CA ASP A 32 14.91 25.60 -12.20
C ASP A 32 14.45 26.96 -11.69
N LYS A 33 13.62 26.98 -10.64
CA LYS A 33 13.12 28.24 -10.10
C LYS A 33 14.19 29.01 -9.31
N GLN A 34 15.18 28.31 -8.74
CA GLN A 34 16.26 28.89 -7.95
C GLN A 34 17.30 29.53 -8.86
N ASP A 35 17.83 28.75 -9.80
CA ASP A 35 18.93 29.19 -10.66
C ASP A 35 18.45 29.86 -11.95
N LYS A 36 17.14 29.87 -12.21
CA LYS A 36 16.53 30.37 -13.47
C LYS A 36 17.05 29.69 -14.73
N ASN A 37 17.63 28.50 -14.58
CA ASN A 37 18.16 27.71 -15.67
C ASN A 37 17.04 26.90 -16.35
N MET A 38 17.04 26.90 -17.68
CA MET A 38 16.11 26.12 -18.50
C MET A 38 16.84 24.96 -19.14
N TYR A 39 16.49 23.76 -18.72
CA TYR A 39 16.98 22.52 -19.31
C TYR A 39 15.98 22.05 -20.37
N LYS A 40 16.45 21.88 -21.61
CA LYS A 40 15.71 21.33 -22.74
C LYS A 40 16.69 20.74 -23.74
N MET A 41 16.23 19.91 -24.68
CA MET A 41 17.13 19.44 -25.74
C MET A 41 17.74 20.62 -26.49
N VAL A 42 19.07 20.62 -26.59
CA VAL A 42 19.83 21.64 -27.32
C VAL A 42 20.41 20.98 -28.56
N LYS A 43 20.37 21.68 -29.69
CA LYS A 43 21.13 21.29 -30.87
C LYS A 43 22.51 21.97 -30.78
N PRO A 44 23.59 21.23 -30.50
CA PRO A 44 24.93 21.82 -30.44
C PRO A 44 25.30 22.39 -31.82
N HIS A 45 26.02 23.51 -31.86
CA HIS A 45 26.43 24.13 -33.13
C HIS A 45 27.20 23.18 -34.07
N PHE A 46 27.87 22.17 -33.51
CA PHE A 46 28.71 21.22 -34.24
C PHE A 46 28.03 19.87 -34.54
N SER A 47 26.77 19.67 -34.15
CA SER A 47 26.05 18.42 -34.39
C SER A 47 24.71 18.66 -35.08
N LYS A 48 24.33 17.73 -35.96
CA LYS A 48 22.97 17.69 -36.52
C LYS A 48 21.95 17.08 -35.55
N GLU A 49 22.44 16.37 -34.55
CA GLU A 49 21.62 15.68 -33.55
C GLU A 49 21.37 16.58 -32.35
N PHE A 50 20.13 16.54 -31.84
CA PHE A 50 19.81 17.14 -30.56
C PHE A 50 20.47 16.34 -29.45
N LYS A 51 21.11 17.03 -28.52
CA LYS A 51 21.68 16.43 -27.32
C LYS A 51 20.82 16.77 -26.11
N TYR A 52 20.77 15.80 -25.22
CA TYR A 52 20.25 15.97 -23.87
C TYR A 52 21.19 16.91 -23.08
N PRO A 53 20.69 17.74 -22.15
CA PRO A 53 21.54 18.62 -21.37
C PRO A 53 22.40 17.82 -20.38
N ASP A 54 23.72 17.90 -20.51
CA ASP A 54 24.66 17.15 -19.67
C ASP A 54 24.51 17.50 -18.17
N ASP A 55 24.10 18.73 -17.84
CA ASP A 55 23.92 19.21 -16.46
C ASP A 55 22.83 18.49 -15.65
N ILE A 56 21.93 17.79 -16.34
CA ILE A 56 20.88 16.97 -15.73
C ILE A 56 21.02 15.50 -16.10
N ALA A 57 22.13 15.11 -16.73
CA ALA A 57 22.41 13.71 -17.07
C ALA A 57 22.78 12.98 -15.77
N GLY A 58 21.99 11.95 -15.43
CA GLY A 58 22.14 11.21 -14.19
C GLY A 58 21.40 11.79 -12.97
N LYS A 59 20.71 12.94 -13.09
CA LYS A 59 19.85 13.45 -12.01
C LYS A 59 18.46 12.81 -12.04
N LYS A 60 17.87 12.54 -10.88
CA LYS A 60 16.50 12.01 -10.77
C LYS A 60 15.51 13.17 -10.73
N ILE A 61 14.65 13.26 -11.75
CA ILE A 61 13.63 14.31 -11.83
C ILE A 61 12.30 13.73 -11.37
N ARG A 62 11.87 14.13 -10.19
CA ARG A 62 10.59 13.78 -9.58
C ARG A 62 9.52 14.72 -10.12
N VAL A 63 8.39 14.18 -10.55
CA VAL A 63 7.21 14.99 -10.93
C VAL A 63 6.16 14.96 -9.82
N PHE A 64 6.31 14.07 -8.84
CA PHE A 64 5.25 13.75 -7.88
C PHE A 64 5.77 13.39 -6.48
N PRO A 65 5.09 13.81 -5.39
CA PRO A 65 3.88 14.65 -5.37
C PRO A 65 4.20 16.14 -5.58
N PHE A 66 5.48 16.46 -5.72
CA PHE A 66 6.01 17.76 -6.05
C PHE A 66 7.08 17.58 -7.12
N CYS A 67 7.17 18.58 -8.00
CA CYS A 67 8.22 18.65 -9.00
C CYS A 67 9.54 19.04 -8.34
N ALA A 68 10.52 18.13 -8.39
CA ALA A 68 11.83 18.39 -7.82
C ALA A 68 12.93 17.66 -8.60
N ILE A 69 14.12 18.24 -8.64
CA ILE A 69 15.33 17.52 -9.03
C ILE A 69 16.01 17.05 -7.75
N GLU A 70 16.22 15.74 -7.64
CA GLU A 70 17.04 15.14 -6.58
C GLU A 70 18.48 15.02 -7.07
N ILE A 71 19.39 15.62 -6.31
CA ILE A 71 20.83 15.50 -6.52
C ILE A 71 21.33 14.41 -5.59
N ASP A 72 21.75 13.27 -6.14
CA ASP A 72 22.40 12.20 -5.39
C ASP A 72 23.81 12.69 -4.98
N PHE A 73 23.90 13.48 -3.91
CA PHE A 73 25.18 13.92 -3.33
C PHE A 73 25.24 13.52 -1.86
N ILE A 74 25.48 12.23 -1.61
CA ILE A 74 25.87 11.61 -0.31
C ILE A 74 24.82 11.78 0.82
N PRO A 75 24.37 10.70 1.49
CA PRO A 75 23.47 10.85 2.65
C PRO A 75 24.17 11.68 3.75
N PRO A 76 23.55 12.75 4.31
CA PRO A 76 22.14 12.79 4.71
C PRO A 76 21.32 14.03 4.25
N ALA A 77 21.79 14.81 3.27
CA ALA A 77 21.07 16.00 2.80
C ALA A 77 20.57 15.79 1.36
N ILE A 78 19.33 15.34 1.22
CA ILE A 78 18.66 15.37 -0.09
C ILE A 78 18.44 16.84 -0.44
N HIS A 79 19.34 17.42 -1.24
CA HIS A 79 19.13 18.74 -1.82
C HIS A 79 18.09 18.61 -2.94
N THR A 80 16.89 19.12 -2.67
CA THR A 80 15.80 19.20 -3.65
C THR A 80 15.75 20.60 -4.25
N MET A 81 15.86 20.71 -5.57
CA MET A 81 15.58 21.96 -6.30
C MET A 81 14.10 21.99 -6.70
N ASP A 82 13.40 23.09 -6.41
CA ASP A 82 12.01 23.30 -6.87
C ASP A 82 12.04 23.66 -8.37
N VAL A 83 11.33 22.89 -9.17
CA VAL A 83 11.35 23.00 -10.63
C VAL A 83 9.96 23.07 -11.22
N GLU A 84 9.84 23.79 -12.34
CA GLU A 84 8.68 23.71 -13.22
C GLU A 84 8.99 22.72 -14.33
N ILE A 85 8.07 21.79 -14.57
CA ILE A 85 8.21 20.74 -15.58
C ILE A 85 7.02 20.87 -16.51
N TYR A 86 7.28 21.07 -17.79
CA TYR A 86 6.21 21.19 -18.78
C TYR A 86 6.64 20.60 -20.12
N ILE A 87 5.65 20.30 -20.97
CA ILE A 87 5.86 19.82 -22.34
C ILE A 87 5.43 20.91 -23.31
N GLU A 88 6.26 21.19 -24.31
CA GLU A 88 5.95 22.13 -25.38
C GLU A 88 5.44 21.38 -26.62
N GLU A 89 4.12 21.42 -26.83
CA GLU A 89 3.51 20.92 -28.05
C GLU A 89 3.32 22.07 -29.04
N THR A 90 4.06 22.03 -30.15
CA THR A 90 3.84 22.97 -31.26
C THR A 90 2.72 22.44 -32.15
N ASN A 91 1.65 23.21 -32.30
CA ASN A 91 0.62 22.91 -33.30
C ASN A 91 1.18 23.20 -34.69
N GLU A 92 1.43 22.15 -35.47
CA GLU A 92 2.03 22.24 -36.82
C GLU A 92 1.23 23.13 -37.79
N LYS A 93 -0.09 23.28 -37.56
CA LYS A 93 -0.96 24.07 -38.44
C LYS A 93 -1.01 25.55 -38.11
N THR A 94 -0.82 25.93 -36.85
CA THR A 94 -0.93 27.33 -36.39
C THR A 94 0.39 27.93 -35.91
N GLY A 95 1.44 27.11 -35.76
CA GLY A 95 2.71 27.50 -35.17
C GLY A 95 2.63 27.83 -33.67
N GLN A 96 1.46 27.71 -33.05
CA GLN A 96 1.27 28.03 -31.63
C GLN A 96 1.88 26.94 -30.75
N ILE A 97 2.64 27.36 -29.73
CA ILE A 97 3.21 26.46 -28.72
C ILE A 97 2.20 26.37 -27.57
N LYS A 98 1.63 25.18 -27.39
CA LYS A 98 0.85 24.81 -26.22
C LYS A 98 1.79 24.29 -25.15
N LYS A 99 1.75 24.90 -23.97
CA LYS A 99 2.47 24.42 -22.79
C LYS A 99 1.55 23.55 -21.96
N ILE A 100 1.98 22.32 -21.68
CA ILE A 100 1.29 21.39 -20.79
C ILE A 100 2.09 21.32 -19.51
N ASP A 101 1.60 22.00 -18.47
CA ASP A 101 2.25 22.04 -17.16
C ASP A 101 2.01 20.71 -16.42
N LEU A 102 3.09 20.05 -16.02
CA LEU A 102 3.07 18.79 -15.27
C LEU A 102 3.11 19.03 -13.75
N CYS A 103 3.29 20.27 -13.32
CA CYS A 103 3.40 20.69 -11.94
C CYS A 103 2.19 21.52 -11.47
N SER A 104 1.09 21.59 -12.24
CA SER A 104 -0.05 22.44 -11.87
C SER A 104 -0.75 21.98 -10.59
N PHE A 105 -0.44 22.68 -9.50
CA PHE A 105 -0.88 22.40 -8.12
C PHE A 105 -2.32 22.86 -7.87
N ASN A 106 -3.29 21.99 -8.14
CA ASN A 106 -4.61 22.06 -7.49
C ASN A 106 -5.07 20.71 -6.87
N ILE A 107 -4.32 19.64 -7.12
CA ILE A 107 -4.69 18.27 -6.73
C ILE A 107 -3.94 17.81 -5.48
N ALA A 108 -2.82 18.46 -5.13
CA ALA A 108 -1.93 18.03 -4.04
C ALA A 108 -2.65 17.87 -2.70
N GLY A 109 -3.62 18.74 -2.37
CA GLY A 109 -4.41 18.62 -1.13
C GLY A 109 -5.29 17.37 -1.11
N SER A 110 -6.10 17.16 -2.15
CA SER A 110 -6.99 15.99 -2.28
C SER A 110 -6.20 14.70 -2.43
N TYR A 111 -5.09 14.75 -3.17
CA TYR A 111 -4.14 13.66 -3.30
C TYR A 111 -3.54 13.27 -1.94
N MET A 112 -2.94 14.22 -1.22
CA MET A 112 -2.31 13.95 0.08
C MET A 112 -3.33 13.43 1.09
N GLN A 113 -4.55 13.98 1.10
CA GLN A 113 -5.62 13.50 1.98
C GLN A 113 -5.99 12.04 1.68
N LYS A 114 -6.14 11.68 0.40
CA LYS A 114 -6.45 10.31 -0.02
C LYS A 114 -5.29 9.36 0.23
N LEU A 115 -4.06 9.78 -0.07
CA LEU A 115 -2.85 9.01 0.21
C LEU A 115 -2.74 8.70 1.71
N ILE A 116 -2.80 9.74 2.55
CA ILE A 116 -2.75 9.62 4.01
C ILE A 116 -3.88 8.73 4.51
N GLY A 117 -5.12 8.94 4.05
CA GLY A 117 -6.27 8.13 4.43
C GLY A 117 -6.10 6.65 4.08
N GLY A 118 -5.60 6.36 2.87
CA GLY A 118 -5.29 5.00 2.43
C GLY A 118 -4.16 4.37 3.24
N THR A 119 -3.09 5.12 3.55
CA THR A 119 -1.98 4.66 4.39
C THR A 119 -2.44 4.34 5.82
N ILE A 120 -3.30 5.17 6.41
CA ILE A 120 -3.87 4.93 7.74
C ILE A 120 -4.69 3.62 7.76
N LEU A 121 -5.49 3.36 6.72
CA LEU A 121 -6.26 2.12 6.62
C LEU A 121 -5.36 0.88 6.53
N ILE A 122 -4.30 0.94 5.71
CA ILE A 122 -3.31 -0.14 5.64
C ILE A 122 -2.61 -0.33 6.99
N PHE A 123 -2.26 0.75 7.68
CA PHE A 123 -1.67 0.70 9.00
C PHE A 123 -2.59 0.00 10.01
N PHE A 124 -3.89 0.33 10.04
CA PHE A 124 -4.86 -0.38 10.89
C PHE A 124 -4.94 -1.86 10.55
N ALA A 125 -4.85 -2.23 9.27
CA ALA A 125 -4.80 -3.65 8.91
C ALA A 125 -3.54 -4.34 9.43
N PHE A 126 -2.37 -3.69 9.42
CA PHE A 126 -1.18 -4.24 10.08
C PHE A 126 -1.38 -4.42 11.58
N VAL A 127 -2.00 -3.45 12.25
CA VAL A 127 -2.35 -3.57 13.68
C VAL A 127 -3.30 -4.74 13.92
N PHE A 128 -4.33 -4.89 13.09
CA PHE A 128 -5.27 -6.03 13.16
C PHE A 128 -4.57 -7.36 12.93
N SER A 129 -3.64 -7.43 11.96
CA SER A 129 -2.81 -8.61 11.70
C SER A 129 -1.96 -9.00 12.91
N ALA A 130 -1.37 -8.03 13.61
CA ALA A 130 -0.62 -8.29 14.84
C ALA A 130 -1.53 -8.78 15.97
N LEU A 131 -2.70 -8.16 16.14
CA LEU A 131 -3.67 -8.56 17.16
C LEU A 131 -4.21 -9.98 16.95
N THR A 132 -4.42 -10.41 15.70
CA THR A 132 -4.89 -11.77 15.39
C THR A 132 -3.84 -12.83 15.68
N ILE A 133 -2.56 -12.47 15.72
CA ILE A 133 -1.47 -13.35 16.17
C ILE A 133 -1.42 -13.38 17.71
N ILE A 134 -1.50 -12.23 18.38
CA ILE A 134 -1.33 -12.13 19.85
C ILE A 134 -2.51 -12.74 20.62
N LEU A 135 -3.75 -12.56 20.15
CA LEU A 135 -4.95 -13.01 20.87
C LEU A 135 -4.97 -14.54 21.10
N PRO A 136 -4.68 -15.39 20.10
CA PRO A 136 -4.52 -16.82 20.30
C PRO A 136 -3.40 -17.21 21.28
N PHE A 137 -2.24 -16.55 21.23
CA PHE A 137 -1.14 -16.83 22.16
C PHE A 137 -1.54 -16.53 23.62
N LYS A 138 -2.23 -15.40 23.85
CA LYS A 138 -2.74 -15.05 25.18
C LYS A 138 -3.82 -16.04 25.65
N ALA A 139 -4.66 -16.52 24.73
CA ALA A 139 -5.63 -17.55 25.03
C ALA A 139 -5.00 -18.91 25.38
N MET A 140 -3.84 -19.25 24.82
CA MET A 140 -3.12 -20.48 25.20
C MET A 140 -2.49 -20.38 26.61
N ALA A 141 -2.10 -19.18 27.03
CA ALA A 141 -1.45 -18.96 28.32
C ALA A 141 -2.41 -18.92 29.53
N ASN A 142 -3.70 -18.61 29.32
CA ASN A 142 -4.71 -18.61 30.37
C ASN A 142 -5.66 -19.81 30.22
N SER A 143 -5.71 -20.69 31.23
CA SER A 143 -6.51 -21.92 31.24
C SER A 143 -8.03 -21.73 31.25
N CYS A 144 -8.52 -20.50 31.48
CA CYS A 144 -9.93 -20.13 31.33
C CYS A 144 -10.10 -19.31 30.04
N VAL A 145 -10.41 -19.98 28.93
CA VAL A 145 -10.63 -19.29 27.65
C VAL A 145 -12.11 -19.16 27.38
N ASP A 146 -12.62 -17.93 27.45
CA ASP A 146 -13.94 -17.58 26.97
C ASP A 146 -14.05 -17.76 25.45
N SER A 147 -15.14 -18.37 24.99
CA SER A 147 -15.59 -18.43 23.58
C SER A 147 -15.46 -17.08 22.85
N ASN A 148 -15.56 -15.98 23.61
CA ASN A 148 -15.48 -14.61 23.13
C ASN A 148 -14.15 -14.25 22.46
N VAL A 149 -13.02 -14.86 22.84
CA VAL A 149 -11.70 -14.51 22.26
C VAL A 149 -11.60 -14.93 20.79
N ASN A 150 -12.11 -16.12 20.45
CA ASN A 150 -12.11 -16.60 19.07
C ASN A 150 -13.06 -15.76 18.20
N MET A 151 -14.21 -15.34 18.74
CA MET A 151 -15.16 -14.47 18.04
C MET A 151 -14.56 -13.07 17.76
N ILE A 152 -13.90 -12.47 18.76
CA ILE A 152 -13.20 -11.18 18.60
C ILE A 152 -12.08 -11.29 17.57
N ALA A 153 -11.29 -12.37 17.59
CA ALA A 153 -10.25 -12.60 16.58
C ALA A 153 -10.83 -12.67 15.16
N VAL A 154 -11.98 -13.32 14.97
CA VAL A 154 -12.68 -13.36 13.66
C VAL A 154 -13.15 -11.98 13.24
N ILE A 155 -13.76 -11.19 14.13
CA ILE A 155 -14.21 -9.81 13.83
C ILE A 155 -13.03 -8.93 13.40
N ILE A 156 -11.91 -9.01 14.12
CA ILE A 156 -10.69 -8.26 13.78
C ILE A 156 -10.15 -8.69 12.40
N CYS A 157 -10.18 -9.99 12.08
CA CYS A 157 -9.78 -10.46 10.75
C CYS A 157 -10.68 -9.90 9.65
N VAL A 158 -12.00 -9.87 9.86
CA VAL A 158 -12.96 -9.31 8.89
C VAL A 158 -12.71 -7.82 8.67
N LEU A 159 -12.48 -7.05 9.74
CA LEU A 159 -12.12 -5.63 9.62
C LEU A 159 -10.81 -5.45 8.85
N GLY A 160 -9.79 -6.28 9.11
CA GLY A 160 -8.53 -6.30 8.36
C GLY A 160 -8.72 -6.57 6.86
N LEU A 161 -9.58 -7.53 6.51
CA LEU A 161 -9.93 -7.85 5.11
C LEU A 161 -10.67 -6.73 4.39
N ILE A 162 -11.37 -5.84 5.11
CA ILE A 162 -12.04 -4.68 4.53
C ILE A 162 -11.05 -3.52 4.40
N CYS A 163 -10.26 -3.26 5.44
CA CYS A 163 -9.31 -2.14 5.46
C CYS A 163 -8.21 -2.26 4.39
N LEU A 164 -7.69 -3.47 4.12
CA LEU A 164 -6.61 -3.66 3.14
C LEU A 164 -7.01 -3.32 1.70
N PRO A 165 -8.07 -3.93 1.11
CA PRO A 165 -8.47 -3.61 -0.25
C PRO A 165 -8.93 -2.16 -0.38
N VAL A 166 -9.70 -1.65 0.59
CA VAL A 166 -10.18 -0.26 0.55
C VAL A 166 -9.01 0.72 0.61
N GLY A 167 -8.06 0.52 1.54
CA GLY A 167 -6.86 1.34 1.63
C GLY A 167 -6.02 1.27 0.35
N SER A 168 -5.85 0.07 -0.21
CA SER A 168 -5.10 -0.13 -1.47
C SER A 168 -5.79 0.55 -2.66
N ILE A 169 -7.12 0.46 -2.78
CA ILE A 169 -7.89 1.13 -3.84
C ILE A 169 -7.76 2.65 -3.71
N ILE A 170 -7.86 3.20 -2.49
CA ILE A 170 -7.73 4.64 -2.25
C ILE A 170 -6.34 5.12 -2.65
N ILE A 171 -5.27 4.42 -2.24
CA ILE A 171 -3.91 4.76 -2.65
C ILE A 171 -3.77 4.66 -4.17
N ASN A 172 -4.22 3.57 -4.79
CA ASN A 172 -4.08 3.39 -6.24
C ASN A 172 -4.85 4.46 -7.04
N SER A 173 -6.05 4.82 -6.57
CA SER A 173 -6.82 5.92 -7.13
C SER A 173 -6.10 7.26 -6.95
N SER A 174 -5.50 7.51 -5.79
CA SER A 174 -4.70 8.71 -5.53
C SER A 174 -3.51 8.84 -6.48
N LEU A 175 -2.83 7.73 -6.76
CA LEU A 175 -1.74 7.67 -7.73
C LEU A 175 -2.25 7.95 -9.16
N GLY A 176 -3.42 7.43 -9.52
CA GLY A 176 -4.04 7.66 -10.84
C GLY A 176 -4.53 9.09 -11.10
N MET A 177 -4.95 9.82 -10.06
CA MET A 177 -5.45 11.21 -10.18
C MET A 177 -4.39 12.20 -10.70
N PHE A 178 -3.11 11.91 -10.52
CA PHE A 178 -2.05 12.80 -11.03
C PHE A 178 -2.00 12.82 -12.56
N LEU A 179 -2.23 11.66 -13.19
CA LEU A 179 -2.15 11.53 -14.64
C LEU A 179 -3.44 11.94 -15.34
N SER A 180 -4.59 11.84 -14.67
CA SER A 180 -5.89 12.22 -15.25
C SER A 180 -5.99 13.70 -15.60
N ASP A 181 -5.36 14.56 -14.79
CA ASP A 181 -5.57 16.01 -14.89
C ASP A 181 -4.65 16.67 -15.92
N THR A 182 -3.61 15.96 -16.38
CA THR A 182 -2.79 16.39 -17.51
C THR A 182 -3.56 16.39 -18.84
N GLY A 183 -4.70 15.71 -18.92
CA GLY A 183 -5.51 15.57 -20.14
C GLY A 183 -4.82 14.79 -21.26
N LEU A 184 -3.67 14.15 -20.97
CA LEU A 184 -2.91 13.35 -21.92
C LEU A 184 -3.47 11.92 -21.99
N SER A 185 -3.52 11.37 -23.20
CA SER A 185 -3.91 9.96 -23.38
C SER A 185 -2.85 9.03 -22.79
N GLU A 186 -3.28 7.82 -22.44
CA GLU A 186 -2.39 6.81 -21.87
C GLU A 186 -1.16 6.55 -22.76
N GLU A 187 -1.35 6.43 -24.07
CA GLU A 187 -0.27 6.24 -25.05
C GLU A 187 0.73 7.41 -25.07
N THR A 188 0.23 8.65 -24.99
CA THR A 188 1.07 9.85 -24.96
C THR A 188 1.93 9.91 -23.71
N LEU A 189 1.40 9.49 -22.55
CA LEU A 189 2.17 9.40 -21.31
C LEU A 189 3.35 8.43 -21.44
N ILE A 190 3.19 7.28 -22.11
CA ILE A 190 4.30 6.32 -22.35
C ILE A 190 5.33 6.93 -23.27
N LYS A 191 4.86 7.54 -24.36
CA LYS A 191 5.72 8.17 -25.36
C LYS A 191 6.60 9.24 -24.73
N TYR A 192 6.03 10.02 -23.82
CA TYR A 192 6.72 11.12 -23.14
C TYR A 192 7.54 10.66 -21.92
N GLY A 193 7.54 9.36 -21.61
CA GLY A 193 8.31 8.83 -20.49
C GLY A 193 7.85 9.33 -19.12
N LEU A 194 6.58 9.72 -19.00
CA LEU A 194 6.00 10.21 -17.76
C LEU A 194 5.80 9.07 -16.75
N PRO A 195 6.01 9.31 -15.45
CA PRO A 195 5.86 8.29 -14.41
C PRO A 195 4.42 7.78 -14.37
N ARG A 196 4.27 6.48 -14.09
CA ARG A 196 2.97 5.85 -13.86
C ARG A 196 2.93 5.30 -12.47
N PRO A 197 2.57 6.13 -11.48
CA PRO A 197 2.53 5.65 -10.13
C PRO A 197 1.48 4.54 -10.02
N LYS A 198 1.96 3.35 -9.72
CA LYS A 198 1.15 2.15 -9.47
C LYS A 198 1.68 1.46 -8.23
N PHE A 199 0.89 0.57 -7.64
CA PHE A 199 1.46 -0.33 -6.65
C PHE A 199 2.59 -1.15 -7.29
N SER A 200 3.75 -1.17 -6.64
CA SER A 200 4.84 -2.06 -7.06
C SER A 200 4.41 -3.51 -6.88
N SER A 201 4.95 -4.41 -7.69
CA SER A 201 4.73 -5.86 -7.57
C SER A 201 4.96 -6.34 -6.13
N SER A 202 6.03 -5.89 -5.49
CA SER A 202 6.34 -6.20 -4.08
C SER A 202 5.25 -5.75 -3.10
N MET A 203 4.67 -4.55 -3.26
CA MET A 203 3.57 -4.08 -2.42
C MET A 203 2.29 -4.90 -2.66
N ILE A 204 1.98 -5.24 -3.91
CA ILE A 204 0.84 -6.09 -4.26
C ILE A 204 1.00 -7.45 -3.59
N THR A 205 2.18 -8.06 -3.70
CA THR A 205 2.49 -9.34 -3.04
C THR A 205 2.30 -9.23 -1.52
N GLY A 206 2.77 -8.15 -0.89
CA GLY A 206 2.56 -7.90 0.54
C GLY A 206 1.08 -7.84 0.93
N VAL A 207 0.25 -7.11 0.17
CA VAL A 207 -1.19 -7.04 0.40
C VAL A 207 -1.85 -8.41 0.25
N VAL A 208 -1.48 -9.18 -0.78
CA VAL A 208 -2.00 -10.53 -1.02
C VAL A 208 -1.63 -11.48 0.12
N LEU A 209 -0.39 -11.43 0.62
CA LEU A 209 0.05 -12.25 1.75
C LEU A 209 -0.74 -11.94 3.03
N LEU A 210 -1.02 -10.66 3.30
CA LEU A 210 -1.85 -10.27 4.44
C LEU A 210 -3.30 -10.75 4.30
N ILE A 211 -3.88 -10.69 3.10
CA ILE A 211 -5.22 -11.24 2.82
C ILE A 211 -5.23 -12.75 3.13
N ILE A 212 -4.24 -13.50 2.64
CA ILE A 212 -4.10 -14.93 2.92
C ILE A 212 -3.99 -15.18 4.42
N GLN A 213 -3.19 -14.38 5.13
CA GLN A 213 -3.05 -14.48 6.58
C GLN A 213 -4.38 -14.25 7.33
N PHE A 214 -5.17 -13.25 6.95
CA PHE A 214 -6.48 -13.02 7.54
C PHE A 214 -7.46 -14.15 7.27
N VAL A 215 -7.55 -14.63 6.02
CA VAL A 215 -8.43 -15.76 5.65
C VAL A 215 -8.03 -17.02 6.41
N GLY A 216 -6.73 -17.33 6.46
CA GLY A 216 -6.22 -18.46 7.25
C GLY A 216 -6.55 -18.32 8.73
N SER A 217 -6.38 -17.12 9.30
CA SER A 217 -6.69 -16.84 10.71
C SER A 217 -8.19 -17.02 11.02
N ILE A 218 -9.08 -16.61 10.10
CA ILE A 218 -10.53 -16.85 10.23
C ILE A 218 -10.79 -18.35 10.26
N PHE A 219 -10.24 -19.10 9.30
CA PHE A 219 -10.43 -20.54 9.21
C PHE A 219 -9.99 -21.25 10.50
N PHE A 220 -8.78 -20.97 10.99
CA PHE A 220 -8.28 -21.58 12.22
C PHE A 220 -9.10 -21.21 13.45
N ASN A 221 -9.48 -19.94 13.63
CA ASN A 221 -10.27 -19.52 14.79
C ASN A 221 -11.69 -20.10 14.78
N VAL A 222 -12.32 -20.22 13.62
CA VAL A 222 -13.64 -20.86 13.46
C VAL A 222 -13.56 -22.35 13.78
N VAL A 223 -12.58 -23.06 13.20
CA VAL A 223 -12.37 -24.50 13.48
C VAL A 223 -12.09 -24.72 14.97
N ALA A 224 -11.21 -23.92 15.57
CA ALA A 224 -10.91 -23.98 17.00
C ALA A 224 -12.15 -23.72 17.88
N ALA A 225 -13.02 -22.78 17.49
CA ALA A 225 -14.28 -22.53 18.18
C ALA A 225 -15.24 -23.74 18.11
N ILE A 226 -15.34 -24.41 16.95
CA ILE A 226 -16.17 -25.60 16.77
C ILE A 226 -15.67 -26.76 17.63
N PHE A 227 -14.36 -27.02 17.65
CA PHE A 227 -13.78 -28.07 18.49
C PHE A 227 -13.99 -27.78 19.98
N ARG A 228 -13.79 -26.54 20.41
CA ARG A 228 -14.06 -26.12 21.80
C ARG A 228 -15.52 -26.24 22.19
N ASP A 229 -16.47 -25.87 21.32
CA ASP A 229 -17.91 -26.04 21.60
C ASP A 229 -18.26 -27.52 21.79
N ARG A 230 -17.68 -28.42 20.97
CA ARG A 230 -17.85 -29.87 21.14
C ARG A 230 -17.27 -30.38 22.46
N GLU A 231 -16.10 -29.90 22.86
CA GLU A 231 -15.50 -30.26 24.15
C GLU A 231 -16.32 -29.72 25.33
N LEU A 232 -16.76 -28.47 25.28
CA LEU A 232 -17.63 -27.87 26.31
C LEU A 232 -18.96 -28.62 26.44
N LYS A 233 -19.55 -29.06 25.32
CA LYS A 233 -20.75 -29.92 25.35
C LYS A 233 -20.49 -31.27 26.01
N LYS A 234 -19.34 -31.91 25.74
CA LYS A 234 -18.95 -33.16 26.39
C LYS A 234 -18.76 -32.97 27.90
N ILE A 235 -18.05 -31.92 28.31
CA ILE A 235 -17.81 -31.61 29.72
C ILE A 235 -19.12 -31.31 30.45
N ARG A 236 -20.00 -30.47 29.87
CA ARG A 236 -21.33 -30.21 30.44
C ARG A 236 -22.18 -31.46 30.57
N GLY A 237 -22.14 -32.35 29.58
CA GLY A 237 -22.82 -33.64 29.63
C GLY A 237 -22.24 -34.59 30.69
N GLN A 238 -20.94 -34.52 30.97
CA GLN A 238 -20.32 -35.28 32.06
C GLN A 238 -20.67 -34.68 33.44
N LEU A 239 -20.67 -33.35 33.58
CA LEU A 239 -21.07 -32.68 34.81
C LEU A 239 -22.52 -32.99 35.18
N ALA A 240 -23.44 -32.92 34.20
CA ALA A 240 -24.85 -33.23 34.43
C ALA A 240 -25.05 -34.68 34.91
N LYS A 241 -24.25 -35.63 34.39
CA LYS A 241 -24.27 -37.03 34.85
C LYS A 241 -23.73 -37.19 36.27
N MET A 242 -22.68 -36.46 36.64
CA MET A 242 -22.16 -36.48 38.01
C MET A 242 -23.17 -35.89 39.00
N GLU A 243 -23.87 -34.80 38.64
CA GLU A 243 -24.94 -34.22 39.47
C GLU A 243 -26.15 -35.17 39.61
N GLU A 244 -26.48 -35.93 38.56
CA GLU A 244 -27.56 -36.93 38.59
C GLU A 244 -27.19 -38.19 39.40
N GLU A 245 -25.93 -38.63 39.34
CA GLU A 245 -25.41 -39.71 40.20
C GLU A 245 -25.32 -39.29 41.67
N ASP A 246 -24.85 -38.08 41.97
CA ASP A 246 -24.80 -37.58 43.35
C ASP A 246 -26.21 -37.41 43.94
N SER A 247 -27.17 -36.91 43.16
CA SER A 247 -28.56 -36.81 43.63
C SER A 247 -29.23 -38.17 43.86
N ASN A 248 -28.94 -39.18 43.04
CA ASN A 248 -29.41 -40.56 43.25
C ASN A 248 -28.74 -41.25 44.45
N ASN A 249 -27.44 -41.03 44.68
CA ASN A 249 -26.70 -41.56 45.84
C ASN A 249 -27.17 -40.94 47.17
N VAL A 250 -27.59 -39.67 47.17
CA VAL A 250 -28.22 -39.03 48.32
C VAL A 250 -29.63 -39.57 48.58
N GLY A 251 -30.37 -39.96 47.53
CA GLY A 251 -31.68 -40.62 47.62
C GLY A 251 -31.63 -42.04 48.20
N GLU A 252 -30.65 -42.85 47.83
CA GLU A 252 -30.47 -44.21 48.37
C GLU A 252 -30.05 -44.21 49.85
N ASN A 253 -29.22 -43.26 50.28
CA ASN A 253 -28.84 -43.12 51.69
C ASN A 253 -30.02 -42.73 52.61
N LYS A 254 -31.04 -42.04 52.09
CA LYS A 254 -32.29 -41.78 52.84
C LYS A 254 -33.16 -43.03 52.95
N LYS A 255 -33.29 -43.83 51.89
CA LYS A 255 -34.06 -45.09 51.91
C LYS A 255 -33.48 -46.14 52.86
N TYR A 256 -32.16 -46.16 53.06
CA TYR A 256 -31.53 -47.06 54.03
C TYR A 256 -31.77 -46.65 55.50
N LYS A 257 -31.96 -45.35 55.78
CA LYS A 257 -32.31 -44.89 57.13
C LYS A 257 -33.76 -45.18 57.53
N ASP A 258 -34.69 -45.20 56.57
CA ASP A 258 -36.11 -45.46 56.85
C ASP A 258 -36.46 -46.96 56.98
N LYS A 259 -35.55 -47.89 56.66
CA LYS A 259 -35.78 -49.33 56.81
C LYS A 259 -35.17 -49.96 58.07
N ASN A 260 -34.34 -49.22 58.79
CA ASN A 260 -33.67 -49.67 60.02
C ASN A 260 -34.25 -49.03 61.29
N HIS A 261 -35.48 -48.49 61.22
CA HIS A 261 -36.17 -47.91 62.36
C HIS A 261 -37.53 -48.56 62.62
#